data_AF-A0A4R2NU94-F1
#
_entry.id   AF-A0A4R2NU94-F1
#
_cell.length_a   1.000
_cell.length_b   1.000
_cell.length_c   1.000
_cell.angle_alpha   90.00
_cell.angle_beta   90.00
_cell.angle_gamma   90.00
#
_symmetry.space_group_name_H-M   'P 1'
#
loop_
_entity.id
_entity.type
_entity.pdbx_description
1 polymer ?
#
loop_
_entity_poly.entity_id
_entity_poly.type
_entity_poly.pdbx_seq_one_letter_code
_entity_poly.pdbx_strand_id
1 'polypeptide(L)'
;MNKQNFAKILVYSIITFCVISYISIMYSLLISAGKTQVKPTVNIGFPFKYYYQFWLSENNYPNNGWKINAFIYNFFICFIINLGVQFYLNKRRH
;
A
#
# COMPACT_ATOMS: atom_id res chain seq x y z
N MET A 1 -5.20 -5.27 25.54
CA MET A 1 -5.27 -6.05 24.28
C MET A 1 -4.43 -7.31 24.44
N ASN A 2 -4.99 -8.50 24.24
CA ASN A 2 -4.24 -9.76 24.35
C ASN A 2 -3.14 -9.84 23.25
N LYS A 3 -1.97 -10.40 23.57
CA LYS A 3 -0.85 -10.61 22.63
C LYS A 3 -1.31 -11.32 21.34
N GLN A 4 -2.21 -12.30 21.45
CA GLN A 4 -2.78 -13.01 20.30
C GLN A 4 -3.63 -12.11 19.39
N ASN A 5 -4.36 -11.14 19.96
CA ASN A 5 -5.18 -10.20 19.17
C ASN A 5 -4.30 -9.17 18.45
N PHE A 6 -3.21 -8.73 19.10
CA PHE A 6 -2.25 -7.84 18.48
C PHE A 6 -1.56 -8.49 17.27
N ALA A 7 -1.12 -9.74 17.41
CA ALA A 7 -0.51 -10.49 16.30
C ALA A 7 -1.47 -10.63 15.11
N LYS A 8 -2.76 -10.92 15.37
CA LYS A 8 -3.80 -10.97 14.33
C LYS A 8 -3.95 -9.61 13.61
N ILE A 9 -3.98 -8.51 14.35
CA ILE A 9 -4.08 -7.16 13.76
C ILE A 9 -2.87 -6.88 12.86
N LEU A 10 -1.66 -7.22 13.28
CA LEU A 10 -0.46 -7.05 12.45
C LEU A 10 -0.54 -7.84 11.15
N VAL A 11 -0.93 -9.12 11.22
CA VAL A 11 -1.09 -9.96 10.02
C VAL A 11 -2.14 -9.37 9.08
N TYR A 12 -3.31 -8.96 9.59
CA TYR A 12 -4.33 -8.32 8.77
C TYR A 12 -3.87 -6.99 8.16
N SER A 13 -3.04 -6.23 8.88
CA SER A 13 -2.48 -4.98 8.38
C SER A 13 -1.50 -5.21 7.24
N ILE A 14 -0.65 -6.23 7.33
CA ILE A 14 0.24 -6.65 6.24
C ILE A 14 -0.58 -7.06 5.01
N ILE A 15 -1.58 -7.92 5.19
CA ILE A 15 -2.45 -8.37 4.08
C ILE A 15 -3.15 -7.18 3.43
N THR A 16 -3.75 -6.30 4.24
CA THR A 16 -4.48 -5.11 3.74
C THR A 16 -3.53 -4.19 2.98
N PHE A 17 -2.33 -3.96 3.50
CA PHE A 17 -1.30 -3.18 2.84
C PHE A 17 -0.92 -3.79 1.47
N CYS A 18 -0.67 -5.10 1.41
CA CYS A 18 -0.37 -5.80 0.16
C CYS A 18 -1.51 -5.69 -0.86
N VAL A 19 -2.75 -5.88 -0.43
CA VAL A 19 -3.95 -5.79 -1.30
C VAL A 19 -4.12 -4.37 -1.85
N ILE A 20 -4.02 -3.34 -1.00
CA ILE A 20 -4.13 -1.94 -1.45
C ILE A 20 -3.00 -1.59 -2.41
N SER A 21 -1.77 -2.00 -2.12
CA SER A 21 -0.63 -1.77 -3.01
C SER A 21 -0.79 -2.47 -4.37
N TYR A 22 -1.32 -3.70 -4.38
CA TYR A 22 -1.65 -4.41 -5.62
C TYR A 22 -2.72 -3.67 -6.43
N ILE A 23 -3.82 -3.26 -5.78
CA ILE A 23 -4.89 -2.49 -6.44
C ILE A 23 -4.33 -1.17 -7.01
N SER A 24 -3.45 -0.48 -6.27
CA SER A 24 -2.78 0.73 -6.75
C SER A 24 -1.96 0.49 -8.01
N ILE A 25 -1.23 -0.62 -8.09
CA ILE A 25 -0.47 -1.01 -9.29
C ILE A 25 -1.41 -1.20 -10.47
N MET A 26 -2.45 -2.02 -10.28
CA MET A 26 -3.40 -2.35 -11.33
C MET A 26 -4.13 -1.10 -11.83
N TYR A 27 -4.51 -0.20 -10.93
CA TYR A 27 -5.11 1.07 -11.28
C TYR A 27 -4.16 1.97 -12.10
N SER A 28 -2.89 2.07 -11.69
CA SER A 28 -1.87 2.84 -12.41
C SER A 28 -1.60 2.29 -13.81
N LEU A 29 -1.56 0.96 -13.95
CA LEU A 29 -1.40 0.27 -15.22
C LEU A 29 -2.61 0.47 -16.12
N LEU A 30 -3.83 0.32 -15.59
CA LEU A 30 -5.07 0.47 -16.34
C LEU A 30 -5.22 1.89 -16.91
N ILE A 31 -4.84 2.93 -16.16
CA ILE A 31 -4.86 4.32 -16.66
C ILE A 31 -3.85 4.55 -17.78
N SER A 32 -2.71 3.85 -17.71
CA SER A 32 -1.66 3.96 -18.72
C SER A 32 -1.97 3.10 -19.96
N ALA A 33 -2.76 2.03 -19.81
CA ALA A 33 -3.19 1.15 -20.89
C ALA A 33 -4.12 1.90 -21.86
N GLY A 34 -3.67 2.08 -23.11
CA GLY A 34 -4.42 2.76 -24.17
C GLY A 34 -3.92 4.16 -24.54
N LYS A 35 -2.96 4.73 -23.80
CA LYS A 35 -2.32 6.00 -24.16
C LYS A 35 -0.98 5.75 -24.84
N THR A 36 -0.96 5.70 -26.17
CA THR A 36 0.25 5.48 -26.98
C THR A 36 1.32 6.57 -26.83
N GLN A 37 0.95 7.74 -26.33
CA GLN A 37 1.85 8.88 -26.12
C GLN A 37 2.45 8.94 -24.69
N VAL A 38 2.04 8.04 -23.79
CA VAL A 38 2.46 8.07 -22.38
C VAL A 38 3.18 6.78 -22.04
N LYS A 39 4.44 6.89 -21.58
CA LYS A 39 5.18 5.72 -21.08
C LYS A 39 4.38 5.04 -19.95
N PRO A 40 4.28 3.70 -19.93
CA PRO A 40 3.57 3.02 -18.85
C PRO A 40 4.20 3.38 -17.51
N THR A 41 3.41 4.03 -16.64
CA THR A 41 3.88 4.39 -15.30
C THR A 41 3.27 3.44 -14.28
N VAL A 42 4.13 2.75 -13.54
CA VAL A 42 3.72 1.96 -12.37
C VAL A 42 3.96 2.79 -11.13
N ASN A 43 2.87 3.31 -10.57
CA ASN A 43 2.89 3.99 -9.28
C ASN A 43 2.28 3.06 -8.23
N ILE A 44 2.98 2.90 -7.11
CA ILE A 44 2.54 2.04 -6.00
C ILE A 44 2.31 2.91 -4.77
N GLY A 45 1.16 2.70 -4.14
CA GLY A 45 0.85 3.20 -2.82
C GLY A 45 -0.40 4.07 -2.80
N PHE A 46 -1.18 3.88 -1.73
CA PHE A 46 -2.35 4.68 -1.41
C PHE A 46 -2.44 4.80 0.13
N PRO A 47 -2.74 5.99 0.67
CA PRO A 47 -2.97 7.26 -0.03
C PRO A 47 -1.68 7.91 -0.54
N PHE A 48 -0.50 7.57 0.00
CA PHE A 48 0.76 8.14 -0.42
C PHE A 48 1.50 7.22 -1.40
N LYS A 49 1.84 7.72 -2.58
CA LYS A 49 2.66 6.96 -3.54
C LYS A 49 4.08 6.82 -2.99
N TYR A 50 4.48 5.57 -2.72
CA TYR A 50 5.80 5.24 -2.21
C TYR A 50 6.74 4.62 -3.25
N TYR A 51 6.23 4.29 -4.43
CA TYR A 51 7.07 3.84 -5.54
C TYR A 51 6.60 4.48 -6.85
N TYR A 52 7.54 4.97 -7.65
CA TYR A 52 7.30 5.58 -8.95
C TYR A 52 8.12 4.87 -10.03
N GLN A 53 7.45 4.55 -11.13
CA GLN A 53 7.99 3.97 -12.37
C GLN A 53 8.59 2.57 -12.18
N PHE A 54 8.01 1.58 -12.87
CA PHE A 54 8.72 0.35 -13.21
C PHE A 54 9.67 0.72 -14.35
N TRP A 55 10.97 0.49 -14.18
CA TRP A 55 12.03 0.87 -15.12
C TRP A 55 12.32 2.37 -15.22
N LEU A 56 13.43 2.77 -14.61
CA LEU A 56 14.06 4.05 -14.86
C LEU A 56 14.76 4.02 -16.23
N SER A 57 14.52 5.04 -17.05
CA SER A 57 15.25 5.24 -18.31
C SER A 57 16.59 5.97 -18.14
N GLU A 58 16.95 6.41 -16.93
CA GLU A 58 18.04 7.38 -16.76
C GLU A 58 19.01 7.10 -15.60
N ASN A 59 18.72 6.17 -14.67
CA ASN A 59 19.65 5.87 -13.58
C ASN A 59 19.54 4.41 -13.11
N ASN A 60 20.67 3.69 -13.11
CA ASN A 60 20.76 2.24 -12.85
C ASN A 60 20.63 1.84 -11.37
N TYR A 61 20.20 2.76 -10.49
CA TYR A 61 20.04 2.43 -9.07
C TYR A 61 18.71 1.70 -8.84
N PRO A 62 18.72 0.50 -8.25
CA PRO A 62 17.52 -0.34 -8.06
C PRO A 62 16.43 0.31 -7.19
N ASN A 63 16.75 1.41 -6.50
CA ASN A 63 15.87 2.07 -5.53
C ASN A 63 15.40 3.48 -5.91
N ASN A 64 15.72 4.01 -7.10
CA ASN A 64 15.53 5.44 -7.41
C ASN A 64 14.05 5.90 -7.46
N GLY A 65 13.08 4.97 -7.32
CA GLY A 65 11.65 5.27 -7.24
C GLY A 65 11.05 5.19 -5.82
N TRP A 66 11.79 4.73 -4.82
CA TRP A 66 11.24 4.46 -3.48
C TRP A 66 11.21 5.70 -2.58
N LYS A 67 10.04 5.96 -1.98
CA LYS A 67 9.87 6.91 -0.86
C LYS A 67 9.56 6.10 0.40
N ILE A 68 10.61 5.72 1.14
CA ILE A 68 10.50 4.87 2.34
C ILE A 68 9.55 5.45 3.38
N ASN A 69 9.57 6.78 3.59
CA ASN A 69 8.67 7.44 4.54
C ASN A 69 7.19 7.19 4.17
N ALA A 70 6.84 7.29 2.88
CA ALA A 70 5.48 7.04 2.40
C ALA A 70 5.09 5.55 2.52
N PHE A 71 6.04 4.63 2.34
CA PHE A 71 5.82 3.20 2.57
C PHE A 71 5.43 2.94 4.03
N ILE A 72 6.22 3.48 4.97
CA ILE A 72 5.97 3.34 6.41
C ILE A 72 4.63 3.98 6.78
N TYR A 73 4.32 5.18 6.29
CA TYR A 73 3.06 5.85 6.58
C TYR A 73 1.85 5.08 6.06
N ASN A 74 1.90 4.53 4.85
CA ASN A 74 0.80 3.71 4.32
C ASN A 74 0.58 2.44 5.15
N PHE A 75 1.66 1.77 5.55
CA PHE A 75 1.56 0.60 6.43
C PHE A 75 0.92 0.99 7.78
N PHE A 76 1.35 2.11 8.36
CA PHE A 76 0.81 2.60 9.62
C PHE A 76 -0.67 2.99 9.51
N ILE A 77 -1.10 3.57 8.39
CA ILE A 77 -2.51 3.84 8.10
C ILE A 77 -3.31 2.54 8.06
N CYS A 78 -2.82 1.51 7.34
CA CYS A 78 -3.46 0.19 7.30
C CYS A 78 -3.59 -0.41 8.70
N PHE A 79 -2.58 -0.22 9.55
CA PHE A 79 -2.59 -0.66 10.93
C PHE A 79 -3.65 0.07 11.79
N ILE A 80 -3.71 1.40 11.71
CA ILE A 80 -4.73 2.20 12.43
C ILE A 80 -6.14 1.79 12.00
N ILE A 81 -6.37 1.61 10.70
CA ILE A 81 -7.68 1.20 10.17
C ILE A 81 -8.07 -0.17 10.73
N ASN A 82 -7.18 -1.16 10.65
CA ASN A 82 -7.45 -2.50 11.18
C ASN A 82 -7.68 -2.51 12.69
N LEU A 83 -6.97 -1.66 13.44
CA LEU A 83 -7.18 -1.48 14.88
C LEU A 83 -8.56 -0.89 15.17
N GLY A 84 -8.98 0.14 14.43
CA GLY A 84 -10.32 0.73 14.53
C GLY A 84 -11.44 -0.25 14.18
N VAL A 85 -11.27 -1.04 13.11
CA VAL A 85 -12.22 -2.09 12.72
C VAL A 85 -12.34 -3.15 13.82
N GLN A 86 -11.22 -3.63 14.37
CA GLN A 86 -11.26 -4.59 15.49
C GLN A 86 -11.95 -4.02 16.73
N PHE A 87 -11.68 -2.76 17.08
CA PHE A 87 -12.35 -2.10 18.18
C PHE A 87 -13.88 -2.03 17.96
N TYR A 88 -14.30 -1.64 16.76
CA TYR A 88 -15.71 -1.60 16.39
C TYR A 88 -16.40 -2.97 16.46
N LEU A 89 -15.75 -4.01 15.95
CA LEU A 89 -16.27 -5.38 15.98
C LEU A 89 -16.39 -5.93 17.40
N ASN A 90 -15.44 -5.61 18.28
CA ASN A 90 -15.50 -6.02 19.68
C ASN A 90 -16.60 -5.28 20.44
N LYS A 91 -16.83 -4.00 20.15
CA LYS A 91 -17.95 -3.22 20.72
C LYS A 91 -19.32 -3.79 20.32
N ARG A 92 -19.46 -4.33 19.11
CA ARG A 92 -20.71 -4.96 18.61
C ARG A 92 -21.01 -6.33 19.22
N ARG A 93 -20.01 -7.01 19.78
CA ARG A 93 -20.13 -8.35 20.38
C ARG A 93 -20.49 -8.33 21.87
N HIS A 94 -20.41 -7.17 22.50
CA HIS A 94 -20.88 -6.90 23.86
C HIS A 94 -22.20 -6.13 23.81
#